data_AF-A0A969EHJ2-F1
#
_entry.id   AF-A0A969EHJ2-F1
#
_cell.length_a   1.000
_cell.length_b   1.000
_cell.length_c   1.000
_cell.angle_alpha   90.00
_cell.angle_beta   90.00
_cell.angle_gamma   90.00
#
_symmetry.space_group_name_H-M   'P 1'
#
loop_
_entity.id
_entity.type
_entity.pdbx_description
1 polymer ?
#
loop_
_entity_poly.entity_id
_entity_poly.type
_entity_poly.pdbx_seq_one_letter_code
_entity_poly.pdbx_strand_id
1 'polypeptide(L)'
;MVEKGTNNPVPFANVMITNTTSGTAASLNGDFTIKIGKRFYGEKLKISCIGFITKTILIDSVIKHTSRVIELSPDIILLDEIIISQAPLDPAEIVKKAIESTQDNYLNTPFNMEFYSEITATEIATNNEFKLETVLFGFSEGYSASKQKQFEILEKRTSGDDHLKTLDYPYWPTFEIHNVDQISSSARQGILNLKQLDKFNLKYLGASIFDTDTVYNIEYNAPKPTKAITGYGIVPKMYKGNIYITTNSHAIVKHEIFTDQFTYMIIYKKLDGKYFPYFISGERSPTGIRMFSKVFNSLTLKYIEIENIKVIDYVTNEFQDINNVKYNEQFWTTNYPRN
;
A
#
# COMPACT_ATOMS: atom_id res chain seq x y z
N MET A 1 -11.84 9.85 0.13
CA MET A 1 -11.86 9.31 1.52
C MET A 1 -10.42 9.12 1.91
N VAL A 2 -10.02 9.58 3.09
CA VAL A 2 -8.60 9.63 3.46
C VAL A 2 -8.36 9.08 4.85
N GLU A 3 -7.15 8.59 5.10
CA GLU A 3 -6.67 8.19 6.40
C GLU A 3 -6.41 9.44 7.24
N LYS A 4 -6.94 9.44 8.46
CA LYS A 4 -6.74 10.52 9.42
C LYS A 4 -5.27 10.57 9.85
N GLY A 5 -4.61 11.69 9.59
CA GLY A 5 -3.23 11.95 10.02
C GLY A 5 -2.19 11.86 8.90
N THR A 6 -2.41 11.01 7.89
CA THR A 6 -1.54 10.91 6.71
C THR A 6 -2.14 11.56 5.47
N ASN A 7 -3.47 11.69 5.43
CA ASN A 7 -4.24 12.06 4.23
C ASN A 7 -4.07 11.10 3.04
N ASN A 8 -3.53 9.89 3.27
CA ASN A 8 -3.47 8.86 2.25
C ASN A 8 -4.90 8.44 1.86
N PRO A 9 -5.17 8.17 0.58
CA PRO A 9 -6.48 7.67 0.18
C PRO A 9 -6.78 6.32 0.86
N VAL A 10 -8.04 6.13 1.26
CA VAL A 10 -8.53 4.85 1.78
C VAL A 10 -9.31 4.13 0.70
N PRO A 11 -8.68 3.21 -0.04
CA PRO A 11 -9.31 2.54 -1.16
C PRO A 11 -10.28 1.46 -0.69
N PHE A 12 -11.26 1.14 -1.52
CA PHE A 12 -12.21 0.03 -1.34
C PHE A 12 -13.01 0.05 -0.03
N ALA A 13 -13.07 1.19 0.63
CA ALA A 13 -13.97 1.37 1.76
C ALA A 13 -15.42 1.16 1.30
N ASN A 14 -16.13 0.27 1.97
CA ASN A 14 -17.55 0.06 1.74
C ASN A 14 -18.33 1.23 2.34
N VAL A 15 -19.19 1.87 1.56
CA VAL A 15 -20.07 2.97 1.96
C VAL A 15 -21.51 2.52 1.77
N MET A 16 -22.24 2.30 2.85
CA MET A 16 -23.59 1.71 2.82
C MET A 16 -24.58 2.55 3.60
N ILE A 17 -25.82 2.68 3.11
CA ILE A 17 -26.92 3.21 3.92
C ILE A 17 -27.37 2.10 4.89
N THR A 18 -27.33 2.40 6.18
CA THR A 18 -27.59 1.43 7.26
C THR A 18 -28.96 0.76 7.06
N ASN A 19 -29.05 -0.55 7.33
CA ASN A 19 -30.26 -1.37 7.15
C ASN A 19 -30.77 -1.47 5.70
N THR A 20 -29.91 -1.20 4.71
CA THR A 20 -30.26 -1.35 3.29
C THR A 20 -29.14 -2.05 2.52
N THR A 21 -29.44 -2.49 1.30
CA THR A 21 -28.44 -2.93 0.32
C THR A 21 -27.93 -1.79 -0.57
N SER A 22 -28.39 -0.55 -0.34
CA SER A 22 -27.96 0.62 -1.11
C SER A 22 -26.61 1.10 -0.60
N GLY A 23 -25.60 0.98 -1.44
CA GLY A 23 -24.23 1.36 -1.11
C GLY A 23 -23.37 1.53 -2.35
N THR A 24 -22.11 1.88 -2.12
CA THR A 24 -21.05 2.00 -3.11
C THR A 24 -19.74 1.61 -2.43
N ALA A 25 -18.67 1.45 -3.21
CA ALA A 25 -17.33 1.28 -2.70
C ALA A 25 -16.48 2.49 -3.10
N ALA A 26 -15.54 2.85 -2.23
CA ALA A 26 -14.53 3.82 -2.60
C ALA A 26 -13.61 3.26 -3.68
N SER A 27 -13.30 4.10 -4.66
CA SER A 27 -12.25 3.88 -5.64
C SER A 27 -10.87 3.88 -4.97
N LEU A 28 -9.82 3.71 -5.78
CA LEU A 28 -8.45 3.67 -5.31
C LEU A 28 -7.94 4.99 -4.71
N ASN A 29 -8.40 6.13 -5.23
CA ASN A 29 -8.17 7.45 -4.63
C ASN A 29 -9.04 7.68 -3.38
N GLY A 30 -9.79 6.67 -2.93
CA GLY A 30 -10.77 6.81 -1.86
C GLY A 30 -12.01 7.61 -2.27
N ASP A 31 -12.17 8.00 -3.54
CA ASP A 31 -13.34 8.71 -4.02
C ASP A 31 -14.52 7.76 -4.17
N PHE A 32 -15.72 8.23 -3.83
CA PHE A 32 -16.95 7.46 -4.01
C PHE A 32 -18.10 8.39 -4.36
N THR A 33 -19.10 7.86 -5.06
CA THR A 33 -20.37 8.55 -5.30
C THR A 33 -21.51 7.64 -4.88
N ILE A 34 -22.42 8.17 -4.06
CA ILE A 34 -23.61 7.45 -3.60
C ILE A 34 -24.85 8.30 -3.86
N LYS A 35 -25.86 7.71 -4.49
CA LYS A 35 -27.15 8.36 -4.76
C LYS A 35 -28.08 8.13 -3.57
N ILE A 36 -28.45 9.21 -2.88
CA ILE A 36 -29.31 9.16 -1.69
C ILE A 36 -30.69 9.71 -2.03
N GLY A 37 -31.70 8.83 -2.03
CA GLY A 37 -33.10 9.24 -2.17
C GLY A 37 -33.67 9.83 -0.87
N LYS A 38 -34.67 10.71 -0.98
CA LYS A 38 -35.34 11.37 0.18
C LYS A 38 -35.85 10.39 1.25
N ARG A 39 -36.18 9.14 0.86
CA ARG A 39 -36.61 8.08 1.78
C ARG A 39 -35.55 7.65 2.80
N PHE A 40 -34.28 8.02 2.59
CA PHE A 40 -33.17 7.71 3.48
C PHE A 40 -32.75 8.92 4.33
N TYR A 41 -33.55 10.00 4.37
CA TYR A 41 -33.29 11.11 5.28
C TYR A 41 -33.55 10.65 6.73
N GLY A 42 -32.71 11.10 7.66
CA GLY A 42 -32.66 10.57 9.03
C GLY A 42 -31.90 9.25 9.20
N GLU A 43 -31.59 8.53 8.11
CA GLU A 43 -30.75 7.33 8.17
C GLU A 43 -29.26 7.67 8.28
N LYS A 44 -28.44 6.64 8.52
CA LYS A 44 -26.98 6.77 8.64
C LYS A 44 -26.27 6.13 7.46
N LEU A 45 -25.15 6.71 7.05
CA LEU A 45 -24.12 6.06 6.23
C LEU A 45 -23.16 5.31 7.16
N LYS A 46 -22.99 4.02 6.93
CA LYS A 46 -21.96 3.17 7.54
C LYS A 46 -20.80 3.03 6.55
N ILE A 47 -19.61 3.36 7.01
CA ILE A 47 -18.39 3.32 6.22
C ILE A 47 -17.42 2.37 6.91
N SER A 48 -17.01 1.32 6.22
CA SER A 48 -16.10 0.30 6.77
C SER A 48 -15.01 -0.01 5.76
N CYS A 49 -13.76 0.02 6.22
CA CYS A 49 -12.61 -0.42 5.45
C CYS A 49 -11.73 -1.26 6.36
N ILE A 50 -11.08 -2.29 5.82
CA ILE A 50 -10.15 -3.12 6.58
C ILE A 50 -8.99 -2.24 7.05
N GLY A 51 -8.65 -2.34 8.34
CA GLY A 51 -7.62 -1.50 8.97
C GLY A 51 -8.12 -0.11 9.36
N PHE A 52 -9.43 0.16 9.32
CA PHE A 52 -10.03 1.46 9.70
C PHE A 52 -11.28 1.29 10.57
N ILE A 53 -11.37 2.11 11.62
CA ILE A 53 -12.52 2.13 12.53
C ILE A 53 -13.76 2.45 11.69
N THR A 54 -14.79 1.59 11.81
CA THR A 54 -16.06 1.80 11.11
C THR A 54 -16.65 3.14 11.50
N LYS A 55 -16.83 4.03 10.53
CA LYS A 55 -17.37 5.37 10.74
C LYS A 55 -18.84 5.39 10.36
N THR A 56 -19.66 5.98 11.23
CA THR A 56 -21.09 6.15 10.96
C THR A 56 -21.43 7.63 10.93
N ILE A 57 -22.13 8.08 9.88
CA ILE A 57 -22.42 9.51 9.64
C ILE A 57 -23.91 9.67 9.35
N LEU A 58 -24.57 10.64 9.99
CA LEU A 58 -25.97 10.95 9.69
C LEU A 58 -26.09 11.55 8.29
N ILE A 59 -26.98 11.00 7.44
CA ILE A 59 -27.18 11.45 6.06
C ILE A 59 -27.50 12.94 6.00
N ASP A 60 -28.36 13.42 6.90
CA ASP A 60 -28.78 14.83 6.95
C ASP A 60 -27.62 15.80 7.18
N SER A 61 -26.51 15.32 7.76
CA SER A 61 -25.30 16.11 7.98
C SER A 61 -24.38 16.23 6.75
N VAL A 62 -24.56 15.36 5.75
CA VAL A 62 -23.71 15.30 4.54
C VAL A 62 -24.43 15.76 3.28
N ILE A 63 -25.75 15.55 3.18
CA ILE A 63 -26.54 15.88 1.97
C ILE A 63 -26.59 17.37 1.62
N LYS A 64 -26.24 18.26 2.57
CA LYS A 64 -26.15 19.71 2.34
C LYS A 64 -24.88 20.13 1.60
N HIS A 65 -23.92 19.22 1.44
CA HIS A 65 -22.65 19.47 0.77
C HIS A 65 -22.59 18.65 -0.52
N THR A 66 -22.15 19.27 -1.62
CA THR A 66 -21.97 18.58 -2.91
C THR A 66 -20.73 17.68 -2.93
N SER A 67 -19.74 17.96 -2.07
CA SER A 67 -18.54 17.15 -1.86
C SER A 67 -18.12 17.23 -0.40
N ARG A 68 -17.65 16.11 0.16
CA ARG A 68 -17.15 16.05 1.54
C ARG A 68 -16.03 15.03 1.68
N VAL A 69 -14.90 15.46 2.21
CA VAL A 69 -13.83 14.56 2.62
C VAL A 69 -14.27 13.80 3.87
N ILE A 70 -14.20 12.47 3.80
CA ILE A 70 -14.41 11.59 4.94
C ILE A 70 -13.06 11.06 5.37
N GLU A 71 -12.66 11.43 6.57
CA GLU A 71 -11.49 10.86 7.23
C GLU A 71 -11.88 9.58 7.97
N LEU A 72 -11.16 8.49 7.72
CA LEU A 72 -11.23 7.28 8.53
C LEU A 72 -10.04 7.23 9.47
N SER A 73 -10.30 6.92 10.74
CA SER A 73 -9.23 6.67 11.70
C SER A 73 -8.76 5.23 11.51
N PRO A 74 -7.45 4.97 11.40
CA PRO A 74 -6.93 3.61 11.40
C PRO A 74 -7.49 2.82 12.58
N ASP A 75 -7.90 1.58 12.32
CA ASP A 75 -8.35 0.64 13.35
C ASP A 75 -7.14 0.02 14.04
N ILE A 76 -6.34 0.88 14.66
CA ILE A 76 -5.34 0.44 15.61
C ILE A 76 -6.04 0.55 16.96
N ILE A 77 -6.93 -0.39 17.27
CA ILE A 77 -7.31 -0.63 18.65
C ILE A 77 -6.04 -1.15 19.31
N LEU A 78 -5.27 -0.23 19.91
CA LEU A 78 -4.28 -0.62 20.91
C LEU A 78 -5.08 -1.39 21.94
N LEU A 79 -4.82 -2.70 22.00
CA LEU A 79 -5.43 -3.53 23.00
C LEU A 79 -4.86 -3.02 24.33
N ASP A 80 -5.74 -2.57 25.23
CA ASP A 80 -5.37 -2.27 26.62
C ASP A 80 -4.50 -3.40 27.09
N GLU A 81 -3.29 -3.05 27.51
CA GLU A 81 -2.16 -3.92 27.85
C GLU A 81 -2.64 -5.37 28.03
N ILE A 82 -2.76 -6.10 26.91
CA ILE A 82 -3.11 -7.51 27.03
C ILE A 82 -1.99 -8.04 27.89
N ILE A 83 -2.37 -8.60 29.04
CA ILE A 83 -1.51 -9.41 29.86
C ILE A 83 -1.15 -10.60 28.96
N ILE A 84 -0.25 -10.38 28.01
CA ILE A 84 0.48 -11.41 27.32
C ILE A 84 1.32 -11.92 28.46
N SER A 85 0.89 -13.02 29.06
CA SER A 85 1.48 -13.67 30.23
C SER A 85 2.87 -14.27 29.96
N GLN A 86 3.57 -13.73 28.96
CA GLN A 86 4.97 -13.93 28.66
C GLN A 86 5.53 -12.52 28.46
N ALA A 87 6.52 -12.15 29.26
CA ALA A 87 7.19 -10.84 29.20
C ALA A 87 7.33 -10.37 27.74
N PRO A 88 7.00 -9.10 27.41
CA PRO A 88 7.05 -8.63 26.04
C PRO A 88 8.42 -8.99 25.47
N LEU A 89 8.43 -9.85 24.45
CA LEU A 89 9.64 -10.17 23.71
C LEU A 89 10.27 -8.83 23.33
N ASP A 90 11.57 -8.71 23.57
CA ASP A 90 12.37 -7.61 23.04
C ASP A 90 11.92 -7.33 21.59
N PRO A 91 11.55 -6.09 21.22
CA PRO A 91 11.16 -5.75 19.86
C PRO A 91 12.14 -6.26 18.80
N ALA A 92 13.43 -6.31 19.12
CA ALA A 92 14.44 -6.89 18.24
C ALA A 92 14.21 -8.39 18.01
N GLU A 93 13.89 -9.14 19.06
CA GLU A 93 13.57 -10.56 18.97
C GLU A 93 12.24 -10.81 18.22
N ILE A 94 11.24 -9.92 18.34
CA ILE A 94 10.00 -10.02 17.55
C ILE A 94 10.31 -9.85 16.05
N VAL A 95 11.07 -8.81 15.69
CA VAL A 95 11.47 -8.57 14.30
C VAL A 95 12.32 -9.72 13.76
N LYS A 96 13.26 -10.24 14.56
CA LYS A 96 14.09 -11.39 14.21
C LYS A 96 13.26 -12.65 13.96
N LYS A 97 12.30 -12.96 14.84
CA LYS A 97 11.35 -14.07 14.62
C LYS A 97 10.54 -13.88 13.35
N ALA A 98 10.08 -12.66 13.06
CA ALA A 98 9.34 -12.40 11.83
C ALA A 98 10.18 -12.65 10.57
N ILE A 99 11.45 -12.23 10.60
CA ILE A 99 12.44 -12.52 9.57
C ILE A 99 12.64 -14.04 9.42
N GLU A 100 12.79 -14.79 10.51
CA GLU A 100 12.99 -16.24 10.50
C GLU A 100 11.74 -16.99 9.98
N SER A 101 10.54 -16.54 10.35
CA SER A 101 9.25 -17.12 9.93
C SER A 101 8.84 -16.78 8.50
N THR A 102 9.63 -16.01 7.74
CA THR A 102 9.30 -15.66 6.35
C THR A 102 9.10 -16.88 5.44
N GLN A 103 9.85 -17.97 5.66
CA GLN A 103 9.71 -19.18 4.84
C GLN A 103 8.37 -19.90 5.08
N ASP A 104 7.82 -19.79 6.27
CA ASP A 104 6.55 -20.41 6.66
C ASP A 104 5.35 -19.55 6.28
N ASN A 105 5.48 -18.24 6.38
CA ASN A 105 4.37 -17.30 6.19
C ASN A 105 4.18 -16.85 4.73
N TYR A 106 5.23 -16.88 3.91
CA TYR A 106 5.19 -16.40 2.54
C TYR A 106 5.47 -17.52 1.56
N LEU A 107 4.90 -17.43 0.36
CA LEU A 107 5.04 -18.47 -0.63
C LEU A 107 6.47 -18.48 -1.18
N ASN A 108 7.17 -19.60 -1.02
CA ASN A 108 8.54 -19.80 -1.49
C ASN A 108 8.61 -20.53 -2.84
N THR A 109 7.48 -20.76 -3.50
CA THR A 109 7.37 -21.28 -4.88
C THR A 109 6.96 -20.17 -5.83
N PRO A 110 7.11 -20.36 -7.16
CA PRO A 110 6.65 -19.37 -8.12
C PRO A 110 5.14 -19.11 -8.06
N PHE A 111 4.74 -17.87 -8.30
CA PHE A 111 3.34 -17.44 -8.41
C PHE A 111 3.21 -16.19 -9.27
N ASN A 112 2.02 -15.98 -9.83
CA ASN A 112 1.68 -14.74 -10.51
C ASN A 112 0.78 -13.84 -9.67
N MET A 113 0.90 -12.54 -9.89
CA MET A 113 0.03 -11.52 -9.31
C MET A 113 -0.46 -10.58 -10.41
N GLU A 114 -1.69 -10.09 -10.29
CA GLU A 114 -2.14 -8.95 -11.09
C GLU A 114 -2.45 -7.78 -10.18
N PHE A 115 -1.89 -6.62 -10.47
CA PHE A 115 -2.17 -5.38 -9.76
C PHE A 115 -2.86 -4.38 -10.68
N TYR A 116 -3.82 -3.66 -10.11
CA TYR A 116 -4.19 -2.37 -10.65
C TYR A 116 -3.35 -1.29 -9.97
N SER A 117 -2.68 -0.46 -10.76
CA SER A 117 -1.88 0.65 -10.28
C SER A 117 -2.43 1.99 -10.74
N GLU A 118 -2.33 2.98 -9.86
CA GLU A 118 -2.78 4.34 -10.10
C GLU A 118 -1.75 5.33 -9.57
N ILE A 119 -1.18 6.12 -10.48
CA ILE A 119 -0.29 7.24 -10.17
C ILE A 119 -1.05 8.53 -10.40
N THR A 120 -1.05 9.40 -9.39
CA THR A 120 -1.52 10.77 -9.48
C THR A 120 -0.34 11.70 -9.19
N ALA A 121 -0.05 12.59 -10.13
CA ALA A 121 0.89 13.68 -9.93
C ALA A 121 0.14 15.01 -9.91
N THR A 122 0.35 15.77 -8.84
CA THR A 122 -0.27 17.08 -8.64
C THR A 122 0.82 18.14 -8.70
N GLU A 123 0.75 19.03 -9.68
CA GLU A 123 1.66 20.17 -9.79
C GLU A 123 1.40 21.15 -8.64
N ILE A 124 2.44 21.50 -7.87
CA ILE A 124 2.30 22.32 -6.65
C ILE A 124 1.82 23.74 -6.97
N ALA A 125 2.25 24.33 -8.08
CA ALA A 125 1.97 25.72 -8.40
C ALA A 125 0.53 25.95 -8.90
N THR A 126 -0.01 25.01 -9.67
CA THR A 126 -1.29 25.16 -10.38
C THR A 126 -2.39 24.27 -9.79
N ASN A 127 -2.00 23.25 -9.02
CA ASN A 127 -2.86 22.15 -8.59
C ASN A 127 -3.44 21.34 -9.77
N ASN A 128 -2.78 21.36 -10.93
CA ASN A 128 -3.12 20.51 -12.07
C ASN A 128 -2.77 19.06 -11.76
N GLU A 129 -3.66 18.15 -12.12
CA GLU A 129 -3.49 16.72 -11.89
C GLU A 129 -3.25 15.97 -13.20
N PHE A 130 -2.21 15.13 -13.19
CA PHE A 130 -2.00 14.08 -14.15
C PHE A 130 -2.24 12.74 -13.48
N LYS A 131 -2.94 11.85 -14.17
CA LYS A 131 -3.24 10.51 -13.67
C LYS A 131 -2.84 9.45 -14.70
N LEU A 132 -2.19 8.40 -14.22
CA LEU A 132 -1.78 7.22 -14.95
C LEU A 132 -2.36 5.98 -14.28
N GLU A 133 -3.19 5.25 -14.99
CA GLU A 133 -3.79 3.99 -14.53
C GLU A 133 -3.19 2.85 -15.35
N THR A 134 -2.76 1.77 -14.68
CA THR A 134 -2.14 0.61 -15.33
C THR A 134 -2.62 -0.71 -14.74
N VAL A 135 -2.60 -1.76 -15.56
CA VAL A 135 -2.74 -3.15 -15.10
C VAL A 135 -1.37 -3.80 -15.23
N LEU A 136 -0.88 -4.34 -14.12
CA LEU A 136 0.44 -4.92 -13.98
C LEU A 136 0.31 -6.43 -13.78
N PHE A 137 0.93 -7.22 -14.65
CA PHE A 137 1.08 -8.65 -14.47
C PHE A 137 2.47 -8.95 -13.90
N GLY A 138 2.51 -9.54 -12.72
CA GLY A 138 3.73 -9.90 -12.01
C GLY A 138 4.01 -11.39 -12.06
N PHE A 139 5.27 -11.75 -12.23
CA PHE A 139 5.81 -13.06 -11.95
C PHE A 139 6.79 -12.95 -10.77
N SER A 140 6.57 -13.77 -9.74
CA SER A 140 7.44 -13.91 -8.60
C SER A 140 7.95 -15.33 -8.54
N GLU A 141 9.24 -15.54 -8.40
CA GLU A 141 9.80 -16.88 -8.18
C GLU A 141 9.50 -17.41 -6.77
N GLY A 142 9.04 -16.55 -5.85
CA GLY A 142 8.80 -16.83 -4.43
C GLY A 142 9.59 -15.92 -3.48
N TYR A 143 9.20 -15.86 -2.22
CA TYR A 143 9.88 -15.09 -1.17
C TYR A 143 11.11 -15.83 -0.63
N SER A 144 12.24 -15.71 -1.33
CA SER A 144 13.54 -16.16 -0.83
C SER A 144 14.70 -15.28 -1.31
N ALA A 145 15.84 -15.37 -0.65
CA ALA A 145 16.93 -14.43 -0.81
C ALA A 145 17.68 -14.46 -2.16
N SER A 146 17.26 -15.25 -3.15
CA SER A 146 17.86 -15.25 -4.49
C SER A 146 16.82 -15.08 -5.60
N LYS A 147 15.55 -14.90 -5.22
CA LYS A 147 14.41 -15.02 -6.12
C LYS A 147 14.01 -13.67 -6.69
N GLN A 148 13.69 -13.65 -7.97
CA GLN A 148 13.37 -12.43 -8.69
C GLN A 148 11.86 -12.19 -8.76
N LYS A 149 11.51 -10.91 -8.93
CA LYS A 149 10.18 -10.44 -9.28
C LYS A 149 10.28 -9.57 -10.51
N GLN A 150 9.41 -9.83 -11.47
CA GLN A 150 9.32 -9.09 -12.73
C GLN A 150 7.87 -8.72 -12.96
N PHE A 151 7.65 -7.59 -13.62
CA PHE A 151 6.31 -7.12 -13.95
C PHE A 151 6.21 -6.74 -15.41
N GLU A 152 5.04 -6.90 -15.98
CA GLU A 152 4.65 -6.44 -17.31
C GLU A 152 3.45 -5.50 -17.16
N ILE A 153 3.47 -4.38 -17.87
CA ILE A 153 2.33 -3.47 -18.00
C ILE A 153 1.45 -3.99 -19.14
N LEU A 154 0.30 -4.56 -18.80
CA LEU A 154 -0.66 -5.11 -19.76
C LEU A 154 -1.52 -4.01 -20.40
N GLU A 155 -2.01 -3.10 -19.56
CA GLU A 155 -2.96 -2.05 -19.96
C GLU A 155 -2.56 -0.72 -19.35
N LYS A 156 -2.81 0.37 -20.09
CA LYS A 156 -2.51 1.74 -19.66
C LYS A 156 -3.59 2.70 -20.13
N ARG A 157 -3.95 3.66 -19.28
CA ARG A 157 -4.64 4.88 -19.70
C ARG A 157 -4.15 6.08 -18.88
N THR A 158 -4.27 7.26 -19.46
CA THR A 158 -3.93 8.52 -18.78
C THR A 158 -5.13 9.48 -18.74
N SER A 159 -5.07 10.47 -17.86
CA SER A 159 -5.97 11.63 -17.89
C SER A 159 -5.27 12.86 -17.31
N GLY A 160 -5.66 14.03 -17.79
CA GLY A 160 -5.00 15.29 -17.45
C GLY A 160 -3.74 15.54 -18.28
N ASP A 161 -3.17 16.72 -18.09
CA ASP A 161 -1.97 17.15 -18.80
C ASP A 161 -0.72 16.55 -18.14
N ASP A 162 -0.01 15.73 -18.92
CA ASP A 162 1.21 15.05 -18.52
C ASP A 162 2.38 16.05 -18.42
N HIS A 163 2.41 16.78 -17.32
CA HIS A 163 3.49 17.69 -16.94
C HIS A 163 4.75 16.95 -16.47
N LEU A 164 4.64 15.62 -16.32
CA LEU A 164 5.71 14.73 -15.92
C LEU A 164 6.67 14.38 -17.06
N LYS A 165 6.18 14.37 -18.31
CA LYS A 165 6.98 14.20 -19.55
C LYS A 165 8.17 15.15 -19.70
N THR A 166 8.09 16.34 -19.10
CA THR A 166 9.15 17.36 -19.21
C THR A 166 10.32 17.11 -18.26
N LEU A 167 10.16 16.15 -17.34
CA LEU A 167 11.19 15.71 -16.42
C LEU A 167 11.78 14.42 -16.96
N ASP A 168 13.10 14.24 -16.89
CA ASP A 168 13.79 12.94 -17.08
C ASP A 168 13.44 11.97 -15.93
N TYR A 169 12.19 11.95 -15.48
CA TYR A 169 11.70 11.15 -14.39
C TYR A 169 10.71 10.13 -14.93
N PRO A 170 11.15 8.89 -15.20
CA PRO A 170 10.25 7.84 -15.63
C PRO A 170 9.41 7.39 -14.42
N TYR A 171 8.11 7.65 -14.47
CA TYR A 171 7.15 7.17 -13.48
C TYR A 171 6.92 5.68 -13.74
N TRP A 172 7.63 4.82 -13.01
CA TRP A 172 7.43 3.37 -13.07
C TRP A 172 6.30 2.96 -12.13
N PRO A 173 5.16 2.43 -12.63
CA PRO A 173 4.05 1.96 -11.81
C PRO A 173 4.48 0.89 -10.78
N THR A 174 5.56 0.17 -11.08
CA THR A 174 6.11 -0.91 -10.25
C THR A 174 7.15 -0.43 -9.24
N PHE A 175 7.50 0.86 -9.21
CA PHE A 175 8.59 1.36 -8.37
C PHE A 175 8.37 1.04 -6.89
N GLU A 176 7.18 1.32 -6.37
CA GLU A 176 6.85 1.15 -4.95
C GLU A 176 6.94 -0.32 -4.53
N ILE A 177 6.39 -1.26 -5.30
CA ILE A 177 6.45 -2.69 -4.97
C ILE A 177 7.88 -3.23 -4.92
N HIS A 178 8.78 -2.71 -5.75
CA HIS A 178 10.21 -3.08 -5.71
C HIS A 178 10.94 -2.55 -4.48
N ASN A 179 10.46 -1.47 -3.85
CA ASN A 179 11.14 -0.81 -2.72
C ASN A 179 10.53 -1.17 -1.35
N VAL A 180 9.20 -1.27 -1.27
CA VAL A 180 8.51 -1.48 0.01
C VAL A 180 8.41 -2.96 0.39
N ASP A 181 8.35 -3.88 -0.58
CA ASP A 181 8.26 -5.31 -0.31
C ASP A 181 9.65 -5.91 0.00
N GLN A 182 10.20 -5.52 1.15
CA GLN A 182 11.54 -5.88 1.60
C GLN A 182 11.69 -7.37 1.94
N ILE A 183 10.58 -8.11 2.11
CA ILE A 183 10.57 -9.55 2.42
C ILE A 183 11.17 -10.36 1.26
N SER A 184 10.85 -9.94 0.04
CA SER A 184 11.33 -10.56 -1.19
C SER A 184 12.79 -10.26 -1.52
N SER A 185 13.42 -9.32 -0.82
CA SER A 185 14.76 -8.85 -1.15
C SER A 185 15.82 -9.88 -0.77
N SER A 186 16.71 -10.18 -1.71
CA SER A 186 17.91 -10.99 -1.52
C SER A 186 18.84 -10.48 -0.43
N ALA A 187 18.99 -9.16 -0.34
CA ALA A 187 19.83 -8.53 0.64
C ALA A 187 19.16 -8.39 2.02
N ARG A 188 17.81 -8.45 2.06
CA ARG A 188 16.93 -7.92 3.11
C ARG A 188 17.39 -6.52 3.57
N GLN A 189 16.66 -5.48 3.20
CA GLN A 189 17.04 -4.10 3.50
C GLN A 189 16.27 -3.56 4.72
N GLY A 190 16.65 -2.38 5.20
CA GLY A 190 15.91 -1.70 6.25
C GLY A 190 15.88 -2.50 7.55
N ILE A 191 14.71 -2.50 8.18
CA ILE A 191 14.47 -3.18 9.47
C ILE A 191 14.50 -4.71 9.36
N LEU A 192 14.37 -5.25 8.14
CA LEU A 192 14.41 -6.68 7.87
C LEU A 192 15.83 -7.21 7.66
N ASN A 193 16.85 -6.33 7.67
CA ASN A 193 18.25 -6.73 7.62
C ASN A 193 18.76 -7.14 9.00
N LEU A 194 18.84 -8.45 9.27
CA LEU A 194 19.37 -8.97 10.55
C LEU A 194 20.75 -8.42 10.92
N LYS A 195 21.63 -8.18 9.93
CA LYS A 195 22.99 -7.68 10.19
C LYS A 195 23.03 -6.21 10.60
N GLN A 196 21.93 -5.47 10.38
CA GLN A 196 21.82 -4.05 10.70
C GLN A 196 20.76 -3.78 11.78
N LEU A 197 20.07 -4.81 12.29
CA LEU A 197 18.97 -4.66 13.24
C LEU A 197 19.41 -3.93 14.52
N ASP A 198 20.64 -4.17 14.98
CA ASP A 198 21.27 -3.50 16.12
C ASP A 198 21.52 -1.99 15.91
N LYS A 199 21.39 -1.50 14.66
CA LYS A 199 21.53 -0.07 14.32
C LYS A 199 20.22 0.70 14.41
N PHE A 200 19.11 0.02 14.70
CA PHE A 200 17.81 0.63 14.85
C PHE A 200 17.45 0.84 16.31
N ASN A 201 16.85 1.99 16.60
CA ASN A 201 16.11 2.19 17.83
C ASN A 201 14.71 1.63 17.63
N LEU A 202 14.37 0.60 18.38
CA LEU A 202 13.07 -0.08 18.35
C LEU A 202 12.23 0.31 19.56
N LYS A 203 10.93 0.49 19.33
CA LYS A 203 9.96 0.78 20.38
C LYS A 203 8.73 -0.09 20.18
N TYR A 204 8.40 -0.89 21.20
CA TYR A 204 7.12 -1.58 21.26
C TYR A 204 6.01 -0.57 21.54
N LEU A 205 5.04 -0.46 20.64
CA LEU A 205 3.89 0.41 20.81
C LEU A 205 2.70 -0.31 21.46
N GLY A 206 2.75 -1.64 21.59
CA GLY A 206 1.66 -2.47 22.09
C GLY A 206 1.18 -3.49 21.07
N ALA A 207 0.11 -4.20 21.40
CA ALA A 207 -0.58 -5.08 20.46
C ALA A 207 -1.86 -4.40 19.93
N SER A 208 -2.23 -4.68 18.69
CA SER A 208 -3.53 -4.29 18.14
C SER A 208 -4.14 -5.42 17.31
N ILE A 209 -5.37 -5.24 16.86
CA ILE A 209 -5.98 -6.13 15.87
C ILE A 209 -5.70 -5.54 14.49
N PHE A 210 -5.27 -6.38 13.54
CA PHE A 210 -5.18 -6.03 12.13
C PHE A 210 -5.91 -7.12 11.31
N ASP A 211 -6.98 -6.71 10.63
CA ASP A 211 -7.93 -7.61 9.98
C ASP A 211 -8.52 -8.62 10.99
N THR A 212 -8.02 -9.86 11.03
CA THR A 212 -8.46 -10.90 11.97
C THR A 212 -7.36 -11.35 12.95
N ASP A 213 -6.14 -10.86 12.77
CA ASP A 213 -4.99 -11.27 13.57
C ASP A 213 -4.71 -10.25 14.69
N THR A 214 -4.21 -10.74 15.83
CA THR A 214 -3.54 -9.88 16.82
C THR A 214 -2.11 -9.66 16.36
N VAL A 215 -1.65 -8.40 16.37
CA VAL A 215 -0.34 -7.98 15.88
C VAL A 215 0.41 -7.19 16.93
N TYR A 216 1.72 -7.41 17.01
CA TYR A 216 2.67 -6.51 17.65
C TYR A 216 2.90 -5.28 16.77
N ASN A 217 2.83 -4.11 17.37
CA ASN A 217 3.13 -2.83 16.73
C ASN A 217 4.51 -2.37 17.17
N ILE A 218 5.44 -2.30 16.22
CA ILE A 218 6.82 -1.91 16.50
C ILE A 218 7.17 -0.68 15.67
N GLU A 219 7.46 0.42 16.35
CA GLU A 219 8.06 1.60 15.75
C GLU A 219 9.57 1.43 15.70
N TYR A 220 10.19 1.84 14.60
CA TYR A 220 11.64 1.84 14.44
C TYR A 220 12.15 3.15 13.85
N ASN A 221 13.37 3.53 14.20
CA ASN A 221 14.12 4.57 13.48
C ASN A 221 15.60 4.20 13.42
N ALA A 222 16.25 4.56 12.30
CA ALA A 222 17.70 4.50 12.18
C ALA A 222 18.26 5.87 12.58
N PRO A 223 18.96 6.01 13.72
CA PRO A 223 19.49 7.30 14.17
C PRO A 223 20.54 7.87 13.22
N LYS A 224 21.24 6.99 12.50
CA LYS A 224 22.25 7.32 11.49
C LYS A 224 21.98 6.49 10.24
N PRO A 225 21.08 6.93 9.35
CA PRO A 225 20.82 6.24 8.10
C PRO A 225 22.10 6.11 7.27
N THR A 226 22.33 4.93 6.70
CA THR A 226 23.44 4.66 5.77
C THR A 226 22.92 3.81 4.63
N LYS A 227 23.64 3.76 3.51
CA LYS A 227 23.29 2.89 2.38
C LYS A 227 23.15 1.41 2.78
N ALA A 228 23.97 0.93 3.71
CA ALA A 228 23.88 -0.44 4.22
C ALA A 228 22.60 -0.70 5.04
N ILE A 229 22.14 0.31 5.77
CA ILE A 229 20.91 0.26 6.58
C ILE A 229 19.68 0.40 5.69
N THR A 230 19.64 1.44 4.85
CA THR A 230 18.43 1.81 4.11
C THR A 230 18.28 1.07 2.79
N GLY A 231 19.37 0.56 2.21
CA GLY A 231 19.38 -0.04 0.88
C GLY A 231 19.30 0.94 -0.29
N TYR A 232 18.84 2.18 -0.05
CA TYR A 232 18.73 3.22 -1.07
C TYR A 232 20.08 3.77 -1.54
N GLY A 233 20.17 4.03 -2.85
CA GLY A 233 21.34 4.65 -3.48
C GLY A 233 21.60 6.08 -2.98
N ILE A 234 20.53 6.88 -2.86
CA ILE A 234 20.54 8.18 -2.18
C ILE A 234 20.05 7.93 -0.76
N VAL A 235 20.91 8.15 0.23
CA VAL A 235 20.58 7.89 1.62
C VAL A 235 19.67 9.00 2.15
N PRO A 236 18.46 8.68 2.63
CA PRO A 236 17.58 9.68 3.23
C PRO A 236 18.17 10.20 4.55
N LYS A 237 17.91 11.46 4.89
CA LYS A 237 18.32 12.06 6.17
C LYS A 237 17.53 11.48 7.34
N MET A 238 16.30 11.04 7.08
CA MET A 238 15.43 10.38 8.04
C MET A 238 15.03 9.01 7.52
N TYR A 239 15.10 7.98 8.35
CA TYR A 239 14.58 6.65 8.04
C TYR A 239 13.93 6.04 9.27
N LYS A 240 12.60 5.97 9.28
CA LYS A 240 11.80 5.42 10.36
C LYS A 240 10.58 4.69 9.81
N GLY A 241 9.84 4.00 10.66
CA GLY A 241 8.65 3.30 10.22
C GLY A 241 7.96 2.52 11.33
N ASN A 242 6.86 1.88 10.94
CA ASN A 242 6.09 0.98 11.79
C ASN A 242 5.99 -0.38 11.11
N ILE A 243 6.18 -1.46 11.86
CA ILE A 243 5.99 -2.82 11.37
C ILE A 243 4.99 -3.54 12.27
N TYR A 244 4.06 -4.26 11.63
CA TYR A 244 2.94 -4.95 12.26
C TYR A 244 3.12 -6.45 12.06
N ILE A 245 3.35 -7.17 13.15
CA ILE A 245 3.77 -8.59 13.14
C ILE A 245 2.77 -9.43 13.92
N THR A 246 2.20 -10.48 13.34
CA THR A 246 1.22 -11.33 14.02
C THR A 246 1.82 -12.00 15.24
N THR A 247 1.05 -12.10 16.34
CA THR A 247 1.54 -12.69 17.59
C THR A 247 1.62 -14.22 17.54
N ASN A 248 0.80 -14.86 16.68
CA ASN A 248 0.70 -16.31 16.56
C ASN A 248 1.74 -16.93 15.63
N SER A 249 2.07 -16.25 14.53
CA SER A 249 2.85 -16.79 13.40
C SER A 249 4.03 -15.91 13.03
N HIS A 250 4.16 -14.73 13.63
CA HIS A 250 5.20 -13.75 13.32
C HIS A 250 5.21 -13.32 11.84
N ALA A 251 4.05 -13.33 11.17
CA ALA A 251 3.89 -12.81 9.83
C ALA A 251 3.83 -11.28 9.83
N ILE A 252 4.51 -10.64 8.89
CA ILE A 252 4.42 -9.18 8.69
C ILE A 252 3.16 -8.90 7.86
N VAL A 253 2.17 -8.23 8.46
CA VAL A 253 0.89 -7.94 7.81
C VAL A 253 0.80 -6.50 7.29
N LYS A 254 1.61 -5.61 7.84
CA LYS A 254 1.73 -4.23 7.39
C LYS A 254 3.12 -3.70 7.69
N HIS A 255 3.67 -2.89 6.79
CA HIS A 255 4.92 -2.19 6.98
C HIS A 255 4.83 -0.79 6.39
N GLU A 256 5.18 0.20 7.20
CA GLU A 256 5.24 1.62 6.85
C GLU A 256 6.70 2.08 6.92
N ILE A 257 7.11 2.87 5.95
CA ILE A 257 8.45 3.46 5.85
C ILE A 257 8.26 4.96 5.62
N PHE A 258 8.82 5.78 6.51
CA PHE A 258 8.81 7.23 6.41
C PHE A 258 10.23 7.75 6.27
N THR A 259 10.45 8.57 5.25
CA THR A 259 11.71 9.28 5.03
C THR A 259 11.46 10.77 4.80
N ASP A 260 12.53 11.55 4.65
CA ASP A 260 12.44 12.96 4.27
C ASP A 260 12.08 13.17 2.79
N GLN A 261 12.08 12.12 1.97
CA GLN A 261 11.89 12.21 0.52
C GLN A 261 10.60 11.51 0.04
N PHE A 262 10.24 10.42 0.73
CA PHE A 262 9.11 9.58 0.39
C PHE A 262 8.55 8.86 1.61
N THR A 263 7.30 8.45 1.49
CA THR A 263 6.62 7.55 2.41
C THR A 263 6.10 6.36 1.63
N TYR A 264 6.31 5.15 2.15
CA TYR A 264 5.77 3.91 1.58
C TYR A 264 4.95 3.15 2.60
N MET A 265 3.95 2.43 2.12
CA MET A 265 3.18 1.48 2.90
C MET A 265 2.94 0.22 2.06
N ILE A 266 3.01 -0.93 2.71
CA ILE A 266 2.54 -2.21 2.18
C ILE A 266 1.66 -2.90 3.21
N ILE A 267 0.57 -3.48 2.73
CA ILE A 267 -0.32 -4.37 3.48
C ILE A 267 -0.24 -5.74 2.82
N TYR A 268 -0.02 -6.78 3.62
CA TYR A 268 -0.11 -8.16 3.19
C TYR A 268 -1.42 -8.78 3.67
N LYS A 269 -2.05 -9.61 2.83
CA LYS A 269 -3.23 -10.39 3.21
C LYS A 269 -2.96 -11.88 3.09
N LYS A 270 -3.59 -12.64 4.00
CA LYS A 270 -3.52 -14.09 4.02
C LYS A 270 -4.49 -14.68 2.99
N LEU A 271 -3.97 -15.49 2.07
CA LEU A 271 -4.71 -16.27 1.08
C LEU A 271 -4.14 -17.70 1.13
N ASP A 272 -5.02 -18.68 1.36
CA ASP A 272 -4.65 -20.10 1.48
C ASP A 272 -3.43 -20.35 2.41
N GLY A 273 -3.46 -19.74 3.60
CA GLY A 273 -2.41 -19.91 4.60
C GLY A 273 -1.14 -19.07 4.39
N LYS A 274 -0.95 -18.44 3.22
CA LYS A 274 0.23 -17.62 2.90
C LYS A 274 -0.11 -16.14 2.76
N TYR A 275 0.82 -15.26 3.10
CA TYR A 275 0.65 -13.82 3.00
C TYR A 275 1.18 -13.28 1.66
N PHE A 276 0.41 -12.40 1.01
CA PHE A 276 0.74 -11.78 -0.27
C PHE A 276 0.54 -10.26 -0.21
N PRO A 277 1.34 -9.46 -0.94
CA PRO A 277 1.15 -8.02 -1.07
C PRO A 277 -0.25 -7.75 -1.62
N TYR A 278 -1.06 -7.05 -0.84
CA TYR A 278 -2.44 -6.77 -1.18
C TYR A 278 -2.63 -5.32 -1.61
N PHE A 279 -2.08 -4.40 -0.83
CA PHE A 279 -2.14 -2.98 -1.12
C PHE A 279 -0.79 -2.34 -0.85
N ILE A 280 -0.34 -1.52 -1.79
CA ILE A 280 0.90 -0.78 -1.71
C ILE A 280 0.59 0.66 -2.03
N SER A 281 1.17 1.59 -1.28
CA SER A 281 1.14 2.99 -1.64
C SER A 281 2.50 3.64 -1.42
N GLY A 282 2.73 4.70 -2.19
CA GLY A 282 3.89 5.54 -2.05
C GLY A 282 3.55 6.99 -2.33
N GLU A 283 4.04 7.87 -1.47
CA GLU A 283 4.03 9.30 -1.71
C GLU A 283 5.48 9.76 -1.85
N ARG A 284 5.75 10.54 -2.90
CA ARG A 284 7.04 11.18 -3.09
C ARG A 284 6.83 12.68 -3.13
N SER A 285 7.58 13.36 -2.26
CA SER A 285 7.68 14.81 -2.31
C SER A 285 8.76 15.19 -3.32
N PRO A 286 8.61 16.32 -4.01
CA PRO A 286 9.63 16.79 -4.91
C PRO A 286 10.96 16.99 -4.19
N THR A 287 12.01 16.32 -4.68
CA THR A 287 13.37 16.48 -4.18
C THR A 287 14.21 17.23 -5.21
N GLY A 288 14.79 18.37 -4.80
CA GLY A 288 15.64 19.19 -5.65
C GLY A 288 14.88 20.22 -6.52
N ILE A 289 15.62 20.86 -7.44
CA ILE A 289 15.18 22.06 -8.17
C ILE A 289 14.22 21.75 -9.34
N ARG A 290 14.10 20.48 -9.76
CA ARG A 290 13.41 20.11 -11.02
C ARG A 290 12.05 19.45 -10.84
N MET A 291 11.73 18.89 -9.70
CA MET A 291 10.41 18.28 -9.48
C MET A 291 9.51 19.31 -8.80
N PHE A 292 8.38 19.64 -9.43
CA PHE A 292 7.38 20.57 -8.87
C PHE A 292 6.06 19.88 -8.59
N SER A 293 6.01 18.55 -8.69
CA SER A 293 4.80 17.77 -8.46
C SER A 293 4.96 16.87 -7.25
N LYS A 294 3.90 16.79 -6.45
CA LYS A 294 3.72 15.73 -5.46
C LYS A 294 3.16 14.52 -6.20
N VAL A 295 3.76 13.36 -5.95
CA VAL A 295 3.44 12.13 -6.70
C VAL A 295 2.94 11.10 -5.70
N PHE A 296 1.75 10.58 -5.96
CA PHE A 296 1.17 9.47 -5.22
C PHE A 296 1.02 8.28 -6.16
N ASN A 297 1.51 7.11 -5.77
CA ASN A 297 1.27 5.84 -6.45
C ASN A 297 0.55 4.89 -5.50
N SER A 298 -0.42 4.15 -6.02
CA SER A 298 -1.02 3.02 -5.33
C SER A 298 -1.07 1.79 -6.23
N LEU A 299 -0.90 0.61 -5.65
CA LEU A 299 -1.07 -0.68 -6.31
C LEU A 299 -2.01 -1.53 -5.46
N THR A 300 -2.99 -2.15 -6.08
CA THR A 300 -3.90 -3.11 -5.42
C THR A 300 -3.93 -4.42 -6.15
N LEU A 301 -3.70 -5.50 -5.40
CA LEU A 301 -3.82 -6.86 -5.89
C LEU A 301 -5.27 -7.13 -6.34
N LYS A 302 -5.41 -7.56 -7.59
CA LYS A 302 -6.68 -7.96 -8.20
C LYS A 302 -6.80 -9.47 -8.28
N TYR A 303 -5.70 -10.15 -8.57
CA TYR A 303 -5.68 -11.57 -8.82
C TYR A 303 -4.35 -12.20 -8.41
N ILE A 304 -4.41 -13.47 -8.02
CA ILE A 304 -3.24 -14.30 -7.73
C ILE A 304 -3.44 -15.69 -8.34
N GLU A 305 -2.37 -16.26 -8.90
CA GLU A 305 -2.34 -17.60 -9.48
C GLU A 305 -1.15 -18.37 -8.91
N ILE A 306 -1.41 -19.55 -8.37
CA ILE A 306 -0.43 -20.39 -7.67
C ILE A 306 -0.29 -21.79 -8.29
N GLU A 307 -1.20 -22.15 -9.20
CA GLU A 307 -1.20 -23.45 -9.88
C GLU A 307 -0.65 -23.33 -11.30
N ASN A 308 -1.22 -22.43 -12.11
CA ASN A 308 -0.91 -22.30 -13.54
C ASN A 308 0.02 -21.12 -13.82
N ILE A 309 1.28 -21.26 -13.41
CA ILE A 309 2.24 -20.16 -13.43
C ILE A 309 2.72 -19.82 -14.84
N LYS A 310 2.60 -18.56 -15.23
CA LYS A 310 3.20 -17.99 -16.43
C LYS A 310 4.50 -17.28 -16.06
N VAL A 311 5.60 -17.76 -16.64
CA VAL A 311 6.94 -17.17 -16.47
C VAL A 311 7.10 -15.97 -17.40
N ILE A 312 7.78 -14.93 -16.92
CA ILE A 312 8.18 -13.77 -17.72
C ILE A 312 9.69 -13.94 -18.04
N ASP A 313 10.02 -14.41 -19.23
CA ASP A 313 11.39 -14.81 -19.62
C ASP A 313 12.14 -13.80 -20.49
N TYR A 314 11.55 -12.63 -20.72
CA TYR A 314 12.06 -11.57 -21.59
C TYR A 314 12.21 -10.23 -20.86
N VAL A 315 12.88 -9.26 -21.49
CA VAL A 315 13.00 -7.92 -20.91
C VAL A 315 11.63 -7.24 -20.90
N THR A 316 11.11 -7.00 -19.71
CA THR A 316 9.77 -6.47 -19.51
C THR A 316 9.65 -5.01 -19.93
N ASN A 317 8.42 -4.58 -20.21
CA ASN A 317 8.11 -3.18 -20.48
C ASN A 317 7.98 -2.32 -19.21
N GLU A 318 8.23 -2.87 -18.00
CA GLU A 318 8.02 -2.13 -16.74
C GLU A 318 9.00 -0.95 -16.56
N PHE A 319 10.22 -1.09 -17.08
CA PHE A 319 11.27 -0.07 -17.05
C PHE A 319 11.53 0.55 -18.44
N GLN A 320 10.98 -0.04 -19.49
CA GLN A 320 11.07 0.45 -20.86
C GLN A 320 9.94 1.43 -21.16
N ASP A 321 9.93 2.00 -22.37
CA ASP A 321 9.01 3.06 -22.79
C ASP A 321 7.52 2.64 -22.64
N ILE A 322 6.95 2.95 -21.47
CA ILE A 322 5.53 2.80 -21.10
C ILE A 322 4.59 3.42 -22.14
N ASN A 323 5.08 4.25 -23.07
CA ASN A 323 4.30 4.80 -24.16
C ASN A 323 3.94 3.77 -25.24
N ASN A 324 4.60 2.60 -25.28
CA ASN A 324 4.29 1.55 -26.25
C ASN A 324 3.05 0.70 -25.91
N VAL A 325 2.54 0.79 -24.67
CA VAL A 325 1.30 0.11 -24.27
C VAL A 325 0.12 0.83 -24.92
N LYS A 326 -0.53 0.18 -25.90
CA LYS A 326 -1.66 0.74 -26.64
C LYS A 326 -2.91 0.81 -25.76
N TYR A 327 -3.64 1.91 -25.85
CA TYR A 327 -4.91 2.08 -25.15
C TYR A 327 -6.00 1.14 -25.72
N ASN A 328 -6.64 0.38 -24.84
CA ASN A 328 -7.73 -0.54 -25.17
C ASN A 328 -9.07 -0.04 -24.57
N GLU A 329 -9.84 0.71 -25.35
CA GLU A 329 -11.10 1.30 -24.87
C GLU A 329 -12.09 0.28 -24.32
N GLN A 330 -12.23 -0.87 -25.00
CA GLN A 330 -13.17 -1.92 -24.58
C GLN A 330 -12.78 -2.52 -23.22
N PHE A 331 -11.49 -2.75 -22.99
CA PHE A 331 -11.00 -3.23 -21.70
C PHE A 331 -11.33 -2.24 -20.58
N TRP A 332 -11.00 -0.96 -20.78
CA TRP A 332 -11.17 0.07 -19.76
C TRP A 332 -12.63 0.37 -19.45
N THR A 333 -13.50 0.39 -20.45
CA THR A 333 -14.95 0.59 -20.28
C THR A 333 -15.62 -0.60 -19.58
N THR A 334 -15.14 -1.82 -19.82
CA THR A 334 -15.72 -3.04 -19.23
C THR A 334 -15.25 -3.26 -17.79
N ASN A 335 -13.94 -3.14 -17.52
CA ASN A 335 -13.36 -3.56 -16.24
C ASN A 335 -13.18 -2.42 -15.24
N TYR A 336 -12.97 -1.19 -15.73
CA TYR A 336 -12.65 -0.01 -14.91
C TYR A 336 -13.34 1.26 -15.44
N PRO A 337 -14.68 1.27 -15.58
CA PRO A 337 -15.40 2.42 -16.14
C PRO A 337 -15.13 3.68 -15.32
N ARG A 338 -14.88 4.81 -15.99
CA ARG A 338 -14.87 6.11 -15.33
C ARG A 338 -16.31 6.47 -14.96
N ASN A 339 -16.51 6.90 -13.71
CA ASN A 339 -17.82 7.34 -13.21
C ASN A 339 -18.25 8.67 -13.81
#